data_AF-A0A7M4DKC6-F1
#
_entry.id   AF-A0A7M4DKC6-F1
#
_cell.length_a   1.000
_cell.length_b   1.000
_cell.length_c   1.000
_cell.angle_alpha   90.00
_cell.angle_beta   90.00
_cell.angle_gamma   90.00
#
_symmetry.space_group_name_H-M   'P 1'
#
loop_
_entity.id
_entity.type
_entity.pdbx_description
1 polymer ?
#
loop_
_entity_poly.entity_id
_entity_poly.type
_entity_poly.pdbx_seq_one_letter_code
_entity_poly.pdbx_strand_id
1 'polypeptide(L)' 'MRAVCEPDGVAWAEVDIDADPGLQERYGELVPVVTVDGVQVGYWRIDPERIRKALH' A
#
# COMPACT_ATOMS: atom_id res chain seq x y z
N MET A 1 2.53 -8.37 -0.30
CA MET A 1 1.55 -7.95 -1.33
C MET A 1 1.27 -8.99 -2.38
N ARG A 2 2.29 -9.60 -2.98
CA ARG A 2 2.12 -10.66 -3.99
C ARG A 2 1.00 -11.68 -3.70
N ALA A 3 0.99 -12.35 -2.52
CA ALA A 3 -0.05 -13.32 -2.16
C ALA A 3 -1.47 -12.75 -1.95
N VAL A 4 -1.60 -11.42 -1.79
CA VAL A 4 -2.88 -10.72 -1.67
C VAL A 4 -3.41 -10.37 -3.06
N CYS A 5 -2.54 -9.92 -3.97
CA CYS A 5 -2.92 -9.43 -5.27
C CYS A 5 -2.97 -10.52 -6.37
N GLU A 6 -2.17 -11.60 -6.26
CA GLU A 6 -2.15 -12.70 -7.24
C GLU A 6 -3.52 -13.38 -7.47
N PRO A 7 -4.31 -13.69 -6.42
CA PRO A 7 -5.61 -14.35 -6.61
C PRO A 7 -6.60 -13.55 -7.47
N ASP A 8 -6.57 -12.22 -7.33
CA ASP A 8 -7.49 -11.30 -8.01
C ASP A 8 -6.88 -10.68 -9.27
N GLY A 9 -5.66 -11.08 -9.65
CA GLY A 9 -4.95 -10.51 -10.82
C GLY A 9 -4.63 -9.03 -10.69
N VAL A 10 -4.58 -8.51 -9.46
CA VAL A 10 -4.39 -7.07 -9.19
C VAL A 10 -2.91 -6.72 -9.40
N ALA A 11 -2.66 -5.68 -10.19
CA ALA A 11 -1.33 -5.11 -10.35
C ALA A 11 -0.95 -4.34 -9.07
N TRP A 12 0.30 -4.48 -8.63
CA TRP A 12 0.85 -3.74 -7.51
C TRP A 12 2.30 -3.36 -7.81
N ALA A 13 2.76 -2.28 -7.19
CA ALA A 13 4.13 -1.80 -7.30
C ALA A 13 4.65 -1.40 -5.92
N GLU A 14 5.94 -1.65 -5.68
CA GLU A 14 6.64 -1.07 -4.54
C GLU A 14 7.13 0.32 -4.92
N VAL A 15 6.88 1.29 -4.05
CA VAL A 15 7.32 2.68 -4.23
C VAL A 15 8.27 2.99 -3.08
N ASP A 16 9.49 3.38 -3.42
CA ASP A 16 10.46 3.89 -2.45
C ASP A 16 10.15 5.37 -2.19
N ILE A 17 9.76 5.67 -0.94
CA ILE A 17 9.44 7.04 -0.55
C ILE A 17 10.68 7.90 -0.34
N ASP A 18 11.86 7.31 -0.10
CA ASP A 18 13.10 8.06 0.13
C ASP A 18 13.59 8.75 -1.15
N ALA A 19 13.13 8.27 -2.31
CA ALA A 19 13.41 8.86 -3.62
C ALA A 19 12.46 10.00 -4.00
N ASP A 20 11.36 10.22 -3.27
CA ASP A 20 10.36 11.26 -3.54
C ASP A 20 10.11 12.13 -2.30
N PRO A 21 10.61 13.38 -2.27
CA PRO A 21 10.44 14.28 -1.13
C PRO A 21 8.99 14.53 -0.71
N GLY A 22 8.05 14.52 -1.67
CA GLY A 22 6.63 14.71 -1.38
C GLY A 22 5.99 13.48 -0.74
N LEU A 23 6.43 12.27 -1.12
CA LEU A 23 6.01 11.05 -0.43
C LEU A 23 6.66 10.93 0.94
N GLN A 24 7.92 11.32 1.09
CA GLN A 24 8.63 11.39 2.38
C GLN A 24 7.91 12.32 3.36
N GLU A 25 7.55 13.54 2.95
CA GLU A 25 6.78 14.48 3.77
C GLU A 25 5.41 13.90 4.18
N ARG A 26 4.75 13.18 3.27
CA ARG A 26 3.38 12.68 3.49
C ARG A 26 3.30 11.35 4.26
N TYR A 27 4.29 10.47 4.10
CA TYR A 27 4.23 9.08 4.56
C TYR A 27 5.44 8.63 5.38
N GLY A 28 6.46 9.47 5.58
CA GLY A 28 7.72 9.11 6.24
C GLY A 28 7.56 8.50 7.64
N GLU A 29 6.57 8.94 8.43
CA GLU A 29 6.30 8.37 9.75
C GLU A 29 5.30 7.21 9.74
N LEU A 30 4.66 6.95 8.61
CA LEU A 30 3.56 5.99 8.47
C LEU A 30 3.98 4.68 7.80
N VAL A 31 5.22 4.60 7.30
CA VAL A 31 5.72 3.41 6.62
C VAL A 31 5.69 2.16 7.50
N PRO A 32 5.33 0.98 6.94
CA PRO A 32 4.87 0.77 5.56
C PRO A 32 3.42 1.26 5.35
N VAL A 33 3.17 1.91 4.21
CA VAL A 33 1.84 2.41 3.79
C VAL A 33 1.33 1.64 2.57
N VAL A 34 0.02 1.37 2.54
CA VAL A 34 -0.65 0.77 1.37
C VAL A 34 -1.72 1.72 0.88
N THR A 35 -1.71 1.97 -0.42
CA THR A 35 -2.79 2.67 -1.12
C THR A 35 -3.48 1.72 -2.10
N VAL A 36 -4.78 1.89 -2.24
CA VAL A 36 -5.61 1.28 -3.30
C VAL A 36 -6.29 2.44 -4.01
N ASP A 37 -6.10 2.54 -5.33
CA ASP A 37 -6.60 3.64 -6.16
C ASP A 37 -6.28 5.05 -5.60
N GLY A 38 -5.08 5.19 -5.02
CA GLY A 38 -4.63 6.45 -4.41
C GLY A 38 -5.17 6.75 -3.01
N VAL A 39 -6.02 5.87 -2.46
CA VAL A 39 -6.58 5.99 -1.10
C VAL A 39 -5.75 5.13 -0.14
N GLN A 40 -5.28 5.72 0.96
CA GLN A 40 -4.57 4.96 2.00
C GLN A 40 -5.53 3.99 2.71
N VAL A 41 -5.21 2.70 2.67
CA VAL A 41 -6.02 1.62 3.29
C VAL A 41 -5.34 0.99 4.50
N GLY A 42 -4.03 1.23 4.67
CA GLY A 42 -3.28 0.73 5.82
C GLY A 42 -1.93 1.44 6.01
N TYR A 43 -1.48 1.48 7.26
CA TYR A 43 -0.16 1.96 7.67
C TYR A 43 0.32 1.18 8.92
N TRP A 44 1.64 1.11 9.15
CA TRP A 44 2.34 0.36 10.21
C TRP A 44 2.11 -1.16 10.25
N ARG A 45 0.89 -1.61 10.57
CA ARG A 45 0.52 -3.03 10.59
C ARG A 45 -0.54 -3.27 9.53
N ILE A 46 -0.08 -3.87 8.45
CA ILE A 46 -0.91 -4.15 7.27
C ILE A 46 -1.54 -5.53 7.43
N ASP A 47 -2.88 -5.57 7.48
CA ASP A 47 -3.66 -6.81 7.48
C ASP A 47 -4.01 -7.21 6.03
N PRO A 48 -3.53 -8.37 5.53
CA PRO A 48 -3.86 -8.87 4.20
C PRO A 48 -5.35 -8.96 3.92
N GLU A 49 -6.17 -9.35 4.90
CA GLU A 49 -7.62 -9.50 4.72
C GLU A 49 -8.32 -8.16 4.55
N ARG A 50 -7.82 -7.11 5.24
CA ARG A 50 -8.34 -5.75 5.08
C ARG A 50 -8.04 -5.20 3.69
N ILE A 51 -6.89 -5.55 3.12
CA ILE A 51 -6.55 -5.18 1.74
C ILE A 51 -7.46 -5.89 0.76
N ARG A 52 -7.67 -7.21 0.90
CA ARG A 52 -8.59 -7.95 0.02
C ARG A 52 -9.98 -7.32 -0.01
N LYS A 53 -10.52 -6.93 1.15
CA LYS A 53 -11.80 -6.23 1.23
C LYS A 53 -11.83 -4.85 0.57
N ALA A 54 -10.69 -4.19 0.43
CA ALA A 54 -10.60 -2.89 -0.24
C ALA A 54 -10.42 -3.00 -1.76
N LEU A 55 -10.15 -4.21 -2.27
CA LEU A 55 -10.00 -4.49 -3.72
C LEU A 55 -11.34 -4.86 -4.40
N HIS A 56 -12.42 -5.03 -3.63
CA HIS A 56 -13.78 -5.35 -4.10
C HIS A 56 -14.78 -4.26 -3.70
#